data_AF-A0A939YD90-F1
#
_entry.id   AF-A0A939YD90-F1
#
_cell.length_a   1.000
_cell.length_b   1.000
_cell.length_c   1.000
_cell.angle_alpha   90.00
_cell.angle_beta   90.00
_cell.angle_gamma   90.00
#
_symmetry.space_group_name_H-M   'P 1'
#
loop_
_entity.id
_entity.type
_entity.pdbx_description
1 polymer ?
#
loop_
_entity_poly.entity_id
_entity_poly.type
_entity_poly.pdbx_seq_one_letter_code
_entity_poly.pdbx_strand_id
1 'polypeptide(L)'
;MNIRIKLIEFSIALLMVFAIMPKSAGVVNAAADVTPPVIDYTNITIDYPEGKNSATAGDTIYINIPVSDEEGGSGIQYVYFGLDQPQSHRMKYCSAYPYEDYGGILRFEMDIEDT
;
A
#
# COMPACT_ATOMS: atom_id res chain seq x y z
N MET A 1 1.98 71.30 6.63
CA MET A 1 2.29 69.87 6.40
C MET A 1 1.78 69.48 5.01
N ASN A 2 2.68 69.09 4.10
CA ASN A 2 2.40 69.00 2.66
C ASN A 2 1.65 67.70 2.30
N ILE A 3 0.48 67.85 1.69
CA ILE A 3 -0.41 66.73 1.30
C ILE A 3 0.29 65.67 0.42
N ARG A 4 1.28 66.10 -0.37
CA ARG A 4 2.10 65.22 -1.23
C ARG A 4 2.97 64.24 -0.44
N ILE A 5 3.45 64.64 0.74
CA ILE A 5 4.30 63.80 1.60
C ILE A 5 3.44 62.70 2.26
N LYS A 6 2.24 63.07 2.73
CA LYS A 6 1.29 62.10 3.30
C LYS A 6 0.81 61.04 2.31
N LEU A 7 0.66 61.41 1.03
CA LEU A 7 0.26 60.48 -0.02
C LEU A 7 1.36 59.45 -0.30
N ILE A 8 2.62 59.87 -0.31
CA ILE A 8 3.78 58.99 -0.49
C ILE A 8 3.92 58.01 0.68
N GLU A 9 3.79 58.50 1.91
CA GLU A 9 3.83 57.66 3.12
C GLU A 9 2.71 56.60 3.11
N PHE A 10 1.51 57.00 2.71
CA PHE A 10 0.38 56.07 2.58
C PHE A 10 0.62 55.01 1.50
N SER A 11 1.19 55.39 0.36
CA SER A 11 1.54 54.44 -0.71
C SER A 11 2.60 53.44 -0.29
N ILE A 12 3.63 53.87 0.45
CA ILE A 12 4.69 52.98 0.96
C ILE A 12 4.10 52.01 1.99
N ALA A 13 3.26 52.49 2.91
CA ALA A 13 2.60 51.64 3.89
C ALA A 13 1.71 50.58 3.23
N LEU A 14 0.95 50.96 2.19
CA LEU A 14 0.10 50.03 1.45
C LEU A 14 0.93 48.95 0.73
N LEU A 15 2.06 49.32 0.14
CA LEU A 15 2.94 48.39 -0.57
C LEU A 15 3.58 47.38 0.39
N MET A 16 3.99 47.83 1.59
CA MET A 16 4.52 46.97 2.64
C MET A 16 3.47 45.96 3.13
N VAL A 17 2.19 46.35 3.24
CA VAL A 17 1.09 45.44 3.61
C VAL A 17 0.90 44.33 2.57
N PHE A 18 0.94 44.64 1.28
CA PHE A 18 0.86 43.62 0.23
C PHE A 18 2.07 42.69 0.20
N ALA A 19 3.27 43.20 0.50
CA ALA A 19 4.50 42.41 0.52
C ALA A 19 4.55 41.36 1.65
N ILE A 20 3.87 41.61 2.77
CA ILE A 20 3.80 40.68 3.92
C ILE A 20 2.57 39.78 3.92
N MET A 21 1.67 39.90 2.92
CA MET A 21 0.56 38.97 2.83
C MET A 21 1.11 37.56 2.58
N PRO A 22 0.70 36.55 3.40
CA PRO A 22 1.10 35.18 3.15
C PRO A 22 0.58 34.78 1.78
N LYS A 23 1.48 34.36 0.88
CA LYS A 23 1.07 33.70 -0.36
C LYS A 23 0.27 32.49 0.05
N SER A 24 -1.03 32.49 -0.27
CA SER A 24 -1.88 31.33 -0.10
C SER A 24 -1.18 30.15 -0.77
N ALA A 25 -0.68 29.20 0.03
CA ALA A 25 -0.25 27.92 -0.47
C ALA A 25 -1.50 27.28 -1.07
N GLY A 26 -1.58 27.21 -2.40
CA GLY A 26 -2.67 26.53 -3.06
C GLY A 26 -2.78 25.11 -2.49
N VAL A 27 -4.01 24.62 -2.34
CA VAL A 27 -4.23 23.22 -1.98
C VAL A 27 -3.66 22.38 -3.12
N VAL A 28 -2.49 21.79 -2.91
CA VAL A 28 -1.96 20.73 -3.78
C VAL A 28 -2.70 19.46 -3.39
N ASN A 29 -3.77 19.15 -4.12
CA ASN A 29 -4.33 17.80 -4.07
C ASN A 29 -3.29 16.87 -4.68
N ALA A 30 -2.78 15.93 -3.90
CA ALA A 30 -2.03 14.81 -4.46
C ALA A 30 -2.90 14.15 -5.54
N ALA A 31 -2.27 13.74 -6.65
CA ALA A 31 -2.99 13.02 -7.69
C ALA A 31 -3.66 11.78 -7.08
N ALA A 32 -4.90 11.51 -7.47
CA ALA A 32 -5.56 10.28 -7.06
C ALA A 32 -4.77 9.09 -7.64
N ASP A 33 -4.51 8.11 -6.80
CA ASP A 33 -3.92 6.85 -7.23
C ASP A 33 -4.93 6.05 -8.07
N VAL A 34 -4.43 5.48 -9.16
CA VAL A 34 -5.19 4.74 -10.17
C VAL A 34 -4.47 3.46 -10.62
N THR A 35 -3.30 3.17 -10.07
CA THR A 35 -2.48 2.03 -10.46
C THR A 35 -2.86 0.85 -9.58
N PRO A 36 -3.29 -0.29 -10.17
CA PRO A 36 -3.69 -1.43 -9.38
C PRO A 36 -2.48 -2.25 -8.92
N PRO A 37 -2.56 -2.87 -7.73
CA PRO A 37 -1.52 -3.77 -7.26
C PRO A 37 -1.43 -5.03 -8.13
N VAL A 38 -0.24 -5.62 -8.16
CA VAL A 38 0.11 -6.78 -8.98
C VAL A 38 0.46 -7.99 -8.10
N ILE A 39 -0.03 -9.16 -8.51
CA ILE A 39 0.35 -10.46 -7.95
C ILE A 39 1.27 -11.16 -8.94
N ASP A 40 2.46 -11.58 -8.49
CA ASP A 40 3.36 -12.38 -9.31
C ASP A 40 3.01 -13.87 -9.18
N TYR A 41 2.13 -14.32 -10.07
CA TYR A 41 1.70 -15.72 -10.13
C TYR A 41 2.79 -16.68 -10.62
N THR A 42 3.89 -16.17 -11.19
CA THR A 42 4.97 -17.01 -11.71
C THR A 42 5.98 -17.42 -10.65
N ASN A 43 6.07 -16.65 -9.56
CA ASN A 43 7.02 -16.85 -8.46
C ASN A 43 6.34 -17.25 -7.14
N ILE A 44 5.15 -17.86 -7.21
CA ILE A 44 4.52 -18.48 -6.03
C ILE A 44 5.34 -19.71 -5.63
N THR A 45 5.73 -19.80 -4.36
CA THR A 45 6.49 -20.94 -3.83
C THR A 45 5.79 -21.57 -2.64
N ILE A 46 6.14 -22.84 -2.38
CA ILE A 46 5.65 -23.60 -1.22
C ILE A 46 6.87 -24.14 -0.48
N ASP A 47 7.00 -23.77 0.79
CA ASP A 47 8.01 -24.33 1.69
C ASP A 47 7.42 -25.54 2.40
N TYR A 48 8.01 -26.70 2.13
CA TYR A 48 7.71 -27.95 2.83
C TYR A 48 8.62 -28.10 4.07
N PRO A 49 8.27 -28.99 5.01
CA PRO A 49 9.16 -29.36 6.10
C PRO A 49 10.53 -29.83 5.59
N GLU A 50 11.57 -29.66 6.40
CA GLU A 50 12.95 -29.97 6.03
C GLU A 50 13.08 -31.40 5.47
N GLY A 51 13.72 -31.52 4.31
CA GLY A 51 13.93 -32.81 3.63
C GLY A 51 12.71 -33.39 2.92
N LYS A 52 11.57 -32.68 2.89
CA LYS A 52 10.35 -33.08 2.17
C LYS A 52 10.15 -32.25 0.90
N ASN A 53 9.53 -32.86 -0.11
CA ASN A 53 9.07 -32.22 -1.34
C ASN A 53 7.54 -32.32 -1.53
N SER A 54 6.86 -32.83 -0.51
CA SER A 54 5.42 -33.02 -0.42
C SER A 54 5.01 -32.99 1.04
N ALA A 55 3.75 -32.63 1.30
CA ALA A 55 3.21 -32.59 2.64
C ALA A 55 2.32 -33.81 2.90
N THR A 56 2.33 -34.26 4.15
CA THR A 56 1.50 -35.34 4.68
C THR A 56 0.68 -34.82 5.85
N ALA A 57 -0.39 -35.54 6.23
CA ALA A 57 -1.19 -35.16 7.39
C ALA A 57 -0.30 -35.01 8.64
N GLY A 58 -0.49 -33.91 9.37
CA GLY A 58 0.33 -33.48 10.50
C GLY A 58 1.51 -32.57 10.13
N ASP A 59 1.81 -32.34 8.85
CA ASP A 59 2.82 -31.36 8.43
C ASP A 59 2.23 -29.95 8.40
N THR A 60 3.11 -28.96 8.64
CA THR A 60 2.84 -27.55 8.37
C THR A 60 3.65 -27.12 7.14
N ILE A 61 3.00 -26.48 6.17
CA ILE A 61 3.63 -25.86 5.00
C ILE A 61 3.48 -24.35 5.03
N TYR A 62 4.31 -23.66 4.23
CA TYR A 62 4.16 -22.22 4.01
C TYR A 62 3.96 -21.92 2.53
N ILE A 63 2.91 -21.20 2.18
CA ILE A 63 2.69 -20.68 0.83
C ILE A 63 3.19 -19.24 0.79
N ASN A 64 4.08 -18.95 -0.15
CA ASN A 64 4.68 -17.64 -0.34
C ASN A 64 4.13 -17.01 -1.63
N ILE A 65 3.48 -15.87 -1.52
CA ILE A 65 2.87 -15.15 -2.65
C ILE A 65 3.54 -13.77 -2.77
N PRO A 66 4.31 -13.51 -3.83
CA PRO A 66 4.87 -12.19 -4.08
C PRO A 66 3.80 -11.23 -4.58
N VAL A 67 3.72 -10.06 -3.97
CA VAL A 67 2.80 -8.97 -4.32
C VAL A 67 3.53 -7.63 -4.35
N SER A 68 3.09 -6.70 -5.20
CA SER A 68 3.74 -5.40 -5.35
C SER A 68 2.74 -4.32 -5.79
N ASP A 69 3.01 -3.09 -5.38
CA ASP A 69 2.35 -1.87 -5.82
C ASP A 69 3.39 -0.77 -6.06
N GLU A 70 3.06 0.32 -6.74
CA GLU A 70 4.02 1.41 -6.95
C GLU A 70 4.32 2.21 -5.69
N GLU A 71 5.57 2.63 -5.56
CA GLU A 71 6.01 3.51 -4.46
C GLU A 71 5.31 4.88 -4.56
N GLY A 72 4.63 5.28 -3.47
CA GLY A 72 3.85 6.51 -3.42
C GLY A 72 2.40 6.40 -3.90
N GLY A 73 1.96 5.19 -4.26
CA GLY A 73 0.55 4.82 -4.45
C GLY A 73 -0.22 4.67 -3.13
N SER A 74 -1.44 4.15 -3.19
CA SER A 74 -2.27 3.84 -2.01
C SER A 74 -1.82 2.58 -1.28
N GLY A 75 -0.97 1.78 -1.91
CA GLY A 75 -0.46 0.55 -1.36
C GLY A 75 -1.48 -0.59 -1.37
N ILE A 76 -1.01 -1.76 -0.95
CA ILE A 76 -1.79 -3.00 -0.90
C ILE A 76 -2.54 -3.07 0.43
N GLN A 77 -3.85 -2.90 0.44
CA GLN A 77 -4.63 -2.98 1.68
C GLN A 77 -5.01 -4.41 2.08
N TYR A 78 -5.38 -5.24 1.10
CA TYR A 78 -5.89 -6.59 1.33
C TYR A 78 -5.46 -7.51 0.20
N VAL A 79 -5.13 -8.76 0.55
CA VAL A 79 -4.97 -9.85 -0.43
C VAL A 79 -5.85 -11.02 -0.02
N TYR A 80 -6.61 -11.52 -0.98
CA TYR A 80 -7.50 -12.68 -0.82
C TYR A 80 -6.98 -13.83 -1.67
N PHE A 81 -6.95 -15.03 -1.10
CA PHE A 81 -6.67 -16.26 -1.85
C PHE A 81 -7.55 -17.40 -1.36
N GLY A 82 -7.80 -18.34 -2.28
CA GLY A 82 -8.62 -19.52 -2.03
C GLY A 82 -7.83 -20.78 -2.29
N LEU A 83 -8.06 -21.78 -1.46
CA LEU A 83 -7.49 -23.12 -1.57
C LEU A 83 -8.62 -24.09 -1.87
N ASP A 84 -8.54 -24.74 -3.02
CA ASP A 84 -9.47 -25.80 -3.39
C ASP A 84 -8.98 -27.14 -2.84
N GLN A 85 -9.84 -27.84 -2.12
CA GLN A 85 -9.61 -29.20 -1.65
C GLN A 85 -10.35 -30.17 -2.57
N PRO A 86 -9.71 -30.65 -3.65
CA PRO A 86 -10.42 -31.39 -4.71
C PRO A 86 -11.05 -32.70 -4.22
N GLN A 87 -10.49 -33.32 -3.18
CA GLN A 87 -11.06 -34.56 -2.63
C GLN A 87 -12.33 -34.32 -1.81
N SER A 88 -12.40 -33.22 -1.04
CA SER A 88 -13.55 -32.89 -0.20
C SER A 88 -14.54 -31.94 -0.88
N HIS A 89 -14.18 -31.38 -2.04
CA HIS A 89 -14.90 -30.31 -2.75
C HIS A 89 -15.15 -29.06 -1.87
N ARG A 90 -14.23 -28.79 -0.94
CA ARG A 90 -14.31 -27.64 -0.03
C ARG A 90 -13.31 -26.57 -0.46
N MET A 91 -13.73 -25.31 -0.39
CA MET A 91 -12.83 -24.18 -0.54
C MET A 91 -12.52 -23.58 0.83
N LYS A 92 -11.23 -23.40 1.13
CA LYS A 92 -10.77 -22.58 2.28
C LYS A 92 -10.38 -21.21 1.73
N TYR A 93 -10.95 -20.13 2.27
CA TYR A 93 -10.59 -18.76 1.92
C TYR A 93 -9.75 -18.16 3.03
N CYS A 94 -8.70 -17.45 2.63
CA CYS A 94 -7.79 -16.78 3.52
C CYS A 94 -7.56 -15.35 3.03
N SER A 95 -7.35 -14.44 3.99
CA SER A 95 -7.05 -13.04 3.73
C SER A 95 -5.81 -12.64 4.52
N ALA A 96 -4.90 -11.91 3.89
CA ALA A 96 -3.77 -11.29 4.58
C ALA A 96 -3.76 -9.78 4.39
N TYR A 97 -3.16 -9.15 5.41
CA TYR A 97 -2.74 -7.76 5.39
C TYR A 97 -1.23 -7.79 5.17
N PRO A 98 -0.72 -7.24 4.07
CA PRO A 98 0.71 -7.12 3.89
C PRO A 98 1.29 -6.22 4.99
N TYR A 99 2.47 -6.59 5.49
CA TYR A 99 3.17 -5.82 6.52
C TYR A 99 3.85 -4.57 5.94
N GLU A 100 4.14 -4.59 4.64
CA GLU A 100 4.71 -3.48 3.90
C GLU A 100 3.68 -2.95 2.89
N ASP A 101 3.53 -1.63 2.84
CA ASP A 101 2.49 -0.97 2.07
C ASP A 101 2.63 -1.19 0.56
N TYR A 102 3.84 -1.41 0.05
CA TYR A 102 4.13 -1.41 -1.41
C TYR A 102 4.58 -2.76 -1.98
N GLY A 103 4.63 -3.81 -1.16
CA GLY A 103 4.94 -5.14 -1.64
C GLY A 103 5.73 -6.01 -0.68
N GLY A 104 5.91 -7.27 -1.06
CA GLY A 104 6.62 -8.24 -0.25
C GLY A 104 6.14 -9.66 -0.52
N ILE A 105 6.56 -10.58 0.35
CA ILE A 105 6.12 -11.97 0.31
C ILE A 105 5.07 -12.16 1.39
N LEU A 106 3.84 -12.47 0.97
CA LEU A 106 2.83 -12.95 1.89
C LEU A 106 3.09 -14.41 2.19
N ARG A 107 3.37 -14.71 3.46
CA ARG A 107 3.66 -16.07 3.94
C ARG A 107 2.46 -16.62 4.70
N PHE A 108 1.88 -17.70 4.19
CA PHE A 108 0.71 -18.34 4.75
C PHE A 108 1.06 -19.69 5.33
N GLU A 109 0.94 -19.82 6.64
CA GLU A 109 1.06 -21.09 7.33
C GLU A 109 -0.19 -21.94 7.10
N MET A 110 0.00 -23.22 6.79
CA MET A 110 -1.08 -24.17 6.61
C MET A 110 -0.73 -25.51 7.25
N ASP A 111 -1.58 -25.94 8.17
CA ASP A 111 -1.54 -27.28 8.72
C ASP A 111 -2.30 -28.24 7.81
N ILE A 112 -1.66 -29.35 7.47
CA ILE A 112 -2.26 -30.42 6.69
C ILE A 112 -2.98 -31.36 7.65
N GLU A 113 -4.31 -31.33 7.62
CA GLU A 113 -5.17 -32.18 8.43
C GLU A 113 -5.41 -33.53 7.73
N ASP A 114 -5.55 -34.60 8.52
CA ASP A 114 -6.03 -35.89 8.01
C ASP A 114 -7.53 -35.74 7.69
N THR A 115 -7.93 -36.05 6.45
CA THR A 115 -9.32 -35.94 5.96
C THR A 115 -10.15 -37.18 6.25
#